data_AF-A0A7C3L5X1-F1
#
_entry.id   AF-A0A7C3L5X1-F1
#
_cell.length_a   1.000
_cell.length_b   1.000
_cell.length_c   1.000
_cell.angle_alpha   90.00
_cell.angle_beta   90.00
_cell.angle_gamma   90.00
#
_symmetry.space_group_name_H-M   'P 1'
#
loop_
_entity.id
_entity.type
_entity.pdbx_description
1 polymer ?
#
loop_
_entity_poly.entity_id
_entity_poly.type
_entity_poly.pdbx_seq_one_letter_code
_entity_poly.pdbx_strand_id
1 'polypeptide(L)'
;MTISQKNSRPMWTILRRSKIAYPQPPTHIRLGRTQLLSPWSLVPGILVLVGLGLLFTWLGTEVSGKGQPQERQVPVPEGMVLIPGGDFLMGSTGQEGKVGFQIGVDEMPQHKVHLKPYYVDRYEVTNAQYQHFIEATGRPAPSDPHDSLFYSWIKDKPPAGQENHPVVYVSWHDADAYCRWDSKRLPTEEEWEKAARGTDGRAWPWGDTFDGKKCNVYESSPLWTAPVGSYPEGGSPYGVHDMCGNVAEWTASWYEPYPDNQLKRASFGQHFKIARGGAWVLPYEPWSRTTNRNLAQPLEYRHRSLGFRCAKDVGSVVSSEH
;
A
#
# COMPACT_ATOMS: atom_id res chain seq x y z
N MET A 1 -41.88 -22.93 -49.83
CA MET A 1 -40.75 -22.98 -48.89
C MET A 1 -41.30 -22.60 -47.53
N THR A 2 -41.51 -23.59 -46.67
CA THR A 2 -42.27 -23.48 -45.42
C THR A 2 -41.29 -23.76 -44.30
N ILE A 3 -41.02 -22.76 -43.45
CA ILE A 3 -40.07 -22.88 -42.33
C ILE A 3 -40.82 -23.45 -41.11
N SER A 4 -40.28 -24.57 -40.61
CA SER A 4 -40.79 -25.36 -39.50
C SER A 4 -40.46 -24.70 -38.15
N GLN A 5 -41.47 -24.52 -37.30
CA GLN A 5 -41.30 -24.22 -35.88
C GLN A 5 -40.94 -25.49 -35.10
N LYS A 6 -39.90 -25.44 -34.29
CA LYS A 6 -39.63 -26.43 -33.23
C LYS A 6 -39.62 -25.75 -31.86
N ASN A 7 -40.59 -26.18 -31.04
CA ASN A 7 -40.74 -25.91 -29.62
C ASN A 7 -39.55 -26.44 -28.82
N SER A 8 -39.01 -25.63 -27.90
CA SER A 8 -38.14 -26.06 -26.80
C SER A 8 -38.82 -25.72 -25.46
N ARG A 9 -39.18 -26.75 -24.68
CA ARG A 9 -39.68 -26.64 -23.30
C ARG A 9 -38.50 -26.66 -22.30
N PRO A 10 -38.61 -26.01 -21.14
CA PRO A 10 -37.51 -25.79 -20.20
C PRO A 10 -37.26 -27.00 -19.29
N MET A 11 -35.98 -27.21 -18.96
CA MET A 11 -35.47 -28.32 -18.17
C MET A 11 -35.36 -27.89 -16.70
N TRP A 12 -36.44 -28.09 -15.93
CA TRP A 12 -36.40 -28.11 -14.47
C TRP A 12 -36.70 -29.53 -13.99
N THR A 13 -36.05 -29.93 -12.89
CA THR A 13 -36.16 -31.18 -12.13
C THR A 13 -35.03 -32.19 -12.37
N ILE A 14 -34.04 -32.19 -11.48
CA ILE A 14 -33.56 -33.37 -10.72
C ILE A 14 -32.80 -32.83 -9.49
N LEU A 15 -33.46 -32.86 -8.33
CA LEU A 15 -32.82 -32.78 -7.01
C LEU A 15 -33.05 -34.13 -6.32
N ARG A 16 -31.99 -34.93 -6.16
CA ARG A 16 -31.96 -36.05 -5.21
C ARG A 16 -30.63 -36.08 -4.46
N ARG A 17 -30.70 -35.55 -3.23
CA ARG A 17 -30.08 -36.01 -1.98
C ARG A 17 -28.86 -36.94 -2.11
N SER A 18 -27.68 -36.41 -1.78
CA SER A 18 -26.62 -37.17 -1.14
C SER A 18 -26.30 -36.51 0.21
N LYS A 19 -26.41 -37.30 1.28
CA LYS A 19 -26.17 -36.88 2.67
C LYS A 19 -24.68 -36.66 2.89
N ILE A 20 -24.37 -35.56 3.55
CA ILE A 20 -23.06 -35.20 4.08
C ILE A 20 -22.72 -36.15 5.25
N ALA A 21 -21.48 -36.64 5.29
CA ALA A 21 -20.89 -37.29 6.46
C ALA A 21 -19.63 -36.52 6.86
N TYR A 22 -19.66 -35.87 8.03
CA TYR A 22 -18.49 -35.24 8.65
C TYR A 22 -17.81 -36.24 9.60
N PRO A 23 -16.48 -36.40 9.57
CA PRO A 23 -15.77 -37.21 10.57
C PRO A 23 -15.73 -36.49 11.93
N GLN A 24 -16.01 -37.24 12.99
CA GLN A 24 -15.93 -36.79 14.39
C GLN A 24 -14.46 -36.73 14.86
N PRO A 25 -14.10 -35.78 15.76
CA PRO A 25 -12.77 -35.75 16.36
C PRO A 25 -12.63 -36.78 17.50
N PRO A 26 -11.45 -37.39 17.69
CA PRO A 26 -11.23 -38.29 18.82
C PRO A 26 -11.10 -37.50 20.14
N THR A 27 -12.01 -37.81 21.04
CA THR A 27 -11.86 -37.65 22.50
C THR A 27 -10.72 -38.54 22.99
N HIS A 28 -9.77 -37.99 23.76
CA HIS A 28 -9.31 -38.51 25.07
C HIS A 28 -8.09 -37.73 25.56
N ILE A 29 -8.32 -36.98 26.64
CA ILE A 29 -7.31 -36.40 27.52
C ILE A 29 -6.70 -37.53 28.36
N ARG A 30 -5.36 -37.64 28.39
CA ARG A 30 -4.61 -38.36 29.42
C ARG A 30 -3.59 -37.38 30.03
N LEU A 31 -3.97 -36.77 31.15
CA LEU A 31 -3.04 -36.04 32.02
C LEU A 31 -2.21 -37.06 32.80
N GLY A 32 -0.95 -37.22 32.40
CA GLY A 32 0.05 -37.93 33.18
C GLY A 32 0.52 -37.09 34.35
N ARG A 33 0.21 -37.57 35.55
CA ARG A 33 0.64 -37.04 36.85
C ARG A 33 2.01 -37.63 37.15
N THR A 34 3.05 -36.82 37.30
CA THR A 34 4.30 -37.26 37.93
C THR A 34 4.75 -36.24 38.97
N GLN A 35 5.08 -36.78 40.12
CA GLN A 35 5.24 -36.10 41.40
C GLN A 35 6.59 -35.37 41.51
N LEU A 36 6.57 -34.36 42.38
CA LEU A 36 7.65 -33.69 43.09
C LEU A 36 8.90 -34.55 43.33
N LEU A 37 10.07 -33.90 43.33
CA LEU A 37 11.06 -33.95 44.42
C LEU A 37 12.11 -32.83 44.23
N SER A 38 12.21 -31.93 45.21
CA SER A 38 13.43 -31.16 45.55
C SER A 38 14.33 -32.04 46.44
N PRO A 39 15.66 -31.85 46.49
CA PRO A 39 16.21 -30.91 47.49
C PRO A 39 17.59 -30.25 47.19
N TRP A 40 17.76 -29.06 47.75
CA TRP A 40 18.94 -28.49 48.43
C TRP A 40 20.29 -29.22 48.37
N SER A 41 21.35 -28.48 47.98
CA SER A 41 22.76 -28.53 48.46
C SER A 41 23.49 -27.29 47.88
N LEU A 42 23.56 -26.13 48.53
CA LEU A 42 24.57 -25.69 49.52
C LEU A 42 26.01 -26.19 49.26
N VAL A 43 26.91 -25.30 48.79
CA VAL A 43 28.32 -25.21 49.22
C VAL A 43 28.79 -23.73 49.11
N PRO A 44 29.58 -23.20 50.09
CA PRO A 44 29.76 -21.77 50.35
C PRO A 44 31.05 -21.17 49.77
N GLY A 45 31.16 -19.84 49.86
CA GLY A 45 32.15 -19.02 49.14
C GLY A 45 33.51 -18.82 49.78
N ILE A 46 34.26 -17.87 49.22
CA ILE A 46 35.50 -17.32 49.77
C ILE A 46 35.51 -15.81 49.47
N LEU A 47 35.56 -15.01 50.54
CA LEU A 47 35.74 -13.56 50.58
C LEU A 47 36.88 -13.30 51.56
N VAL A 48 38.03 -12.81 51.08
CA VAL A 48 39.15 -12.24 51.85
C VAL A 48 40.02 -11.45 50.86
N LEU A 49 40.62 -10.26 51.06
CA LEU A 49 40.50 -9.07 51.92
C LEU A 49 41.48 -8.04 51.26
N VAL A 50 41.07 -6.77 51.16
CA VAL A 50 41.84 -5.54 51.46
C VAL A 50 43.25 -5.29 50.85
N GLY A 51 43.34 -4.24 50.02
CA GLY A 51 44.16 -3.05 50.32
C GLY A 51 45.45 -2.81 49.52
N LEU A 52 45.69 -1.51 49.24
CA LEU A 52 46.81 -0.83 48.53
C LEU A 52 46.43 -0.48 47.08
N GLY A 53 46.12 0.77 46.71
CA GLY A 53 46.76 2.02 47.13
C GLY A 53 47.74 2.46 46.05
N LEU A 54 47.25 2.95 44.91
CA LEU A 54 48.02 3.75 43.96
C LEU A 54 47.14 4.87 43.40
N LEU A 55 47.35 6.07 43.97
CA LEU A 55 47.05 7.34 43.31
C LEU A 55 47.78 7.35 41.97
N PHE A 56 47.05 7.27 40.87
CA PHE A 56 47.50 7.78 39.58
C PHE A 56 46.75 9.07 39.31
N THR A 57 47.44 10.19 39.51
CA THR A 57 47.00 11.50 39.04
C THR A 57 46.99 11.48 37.51
N TRP A 58 45.83 11.22 36.94
CA TRP A 58 45.59 11.39 35.52
C TRP A 58 45.29 12.87 35.25
N LEU A 59 46.35 13.63 34.95
CA LEU A 59 46.26 14.87 34.18
C LEU A 59 45.90 14.49 32.74
N GLY A 60 44.64 14.11 32.54
CA GLY A 60 44.06 13.93 31.21
C GLY A 60 43.58 15.27 30.71
N THR A 61 44.29 15.81 29.72
CA THR A 61 43.81 16.84 28.81
C THR A 61 42.35 16.56 28.42
N GLU A 62 41.46 17.51 28.70
CA GLU A 62 40.13 17.55 28.10
C GLU A 62 40.30 17.58 26.58
N VAL A 63 40.15 16.42 25.95
CA VAL A 63 39.85 16.36 24.53
C VAL A 63 38.46 16.93 24.41
N SER A 64 38.39 18.22 24.06
CA SER A 64 37.18 18.92 23.62
C SER A 64 36.44 18.00 22.66
N GLY A 65 35.40 17.33 23.17
CA GLY A 65 34.53 16.49 22.38
C GLY A 65 33.90 17.37 21.33
N LYS A 66 34.34 17.22 20.07
CA LYS A 66 33.59 17.73 18.93
C LYS A 66 32.20 17.09 19.04
N GLY A 67 31.20 17.89 19.40
CA GLY A 67 29.82 17.45 19.44
C GLY A 67 29.50 16.76 18.11
N GLN A 68 28.98 15.54 18.17
CA GLN A 68 28.47 14.89 16.98
C GLN A 68 27.47 15.84 16.32
N PRO A 69 27.50 16.02 14.98
CA PRO A 69 26.51 16.84 14.31
C PRO A 69 25.13 16.32 14.67
N GLN A 70 24.35 17.13 15.39
CA GLN A 70 22.97 16.81 15.69
C GLN A 70 22.22 16.89 14.36
N GLU A 71 22.03 15.73 13.74
CA GLU A 71 21.34 15.58 12.47
C GLU A 71 19.96 16.23 12.61
N ARG A 72 19.78 17.40 11.99
CA ARG A 72 18.52 18.15 12.07
C ARG A 72 17.45 17.30 11.39
N GLN A 73 16.65 16.60 12.20
CA GLN A 73 15.51 15.85 11.69
C GLN A 73 14.53 16.83 11.06
N VAL A 74 14.37 16.73 9.74
CA VAL A 74 13.33 17.47 9.02
C VAL A 74 11.98 16.91 9.52
N PRO A 75 11.12 17.74 10.12
CA PRO A 75 9.86 17.26 10.68
C PRO A 75 9.00 16.66 9.57
N VAL A 76 8.43 15.48 9.84
CA VAL A 76 7.50 14.82 8.91
C VAL A 76 6.27 15.72 8.76
N PRO A 77 5.89 16.12 7.54
CA PRO A 77 4.65 16.88 7.33
C PRO A 77 3.44 16.13 7.89
N GLU A 78 2.48 16.88 8.43
CA GLU A 78 1.24 16.30 8.97
C GLU A 78 0.54 15.42 7.91
N GLY A 79 0.07 14.24 8.32
CA GLY A 79 -0.60 13.29 7.43
C GLY A 79 0.32 12.50 6.49
N MET A 80 1.63 12.75 6.48
CA MET A 80 2.59 12.02 5.65
C MET A 80 3.43 11.00 6.45
N VAL A 81 4.10 10.13 5.70
CA VAL A 81 5.03 9.11 6.18
C VAL A 81 6.38 9.32 5.48
N LEU A 82 7.48 9.30 6.22
CA LEU A 82 8.82 9.29 5.65
C LEU A 82 9.14 7.89 5.12
N ILE A 83 9.43 7.80 3.82
CA ILE A 83 10.00 6.60 3.21
C ILE A 83 11.52 6.77 3.17
N PRO A 84 12.29 5.89 3.85
CA PRO A 84 13.75 5.97 3.82
C PRO A 84 14.30 5.85 2.40
N GLY A 85 15.37 6.59 2.12
CA GLY A 85 16.15 6.43 0.91
C GLY A 85 16.84 5.07 0.83
N GLY A 86 17.39 4.74 -0.34
CA GLY A 86 18.13 3.51 -0.57
C GLY A 86 17.45 2.57 -1.57
N ASP A 87 18.08 1.42 -1.74
CA ASP A 87 17.71 0.41 -2.72
C ASP A 87 16.43 -0.33 -2.32
N PHE A 88 15.64 -0.72 -3.31
CA PHE A 88 14.58 -1.71 -3.17
C PHE A 88 14.46 -2.58 -4.43
N LEU A 89 13.77 -3.71 -4.29
CA LEU A 89 13.44 -4.59 -5.40
C LEU A 89 12.11 -4.12 -6.02
N MET A 90 12.15 -3.63 -7.25
CA MET A 90 10.97 -3.22 -8.03
C MET A 90 10.58 -4.33 -9.00
N GLY A 91 9.28 -4.55 -9.18
CA GLY A 91 8.75 -5.58 -10.06
C GLY A 91 8.72 -6.98 -9.43
N SER A 92 8.41 -7.96 -10.26
CA SER A 92 8.10 -9.33 -9.88
C SER A 92 9.10 -10.31 -10.48
N THR A 93 9.41 -11.37 -9.73
CA THR A 93 10.11 -12.56 -10.22
C THR A 93 9.16 -13.55 -10.90
N GLY A 94 7.85 -13.25 -10.90
CA GLY A 94 6.79 -14.12 -11.38
C GLY A 94 6.50 -15.27 -10.41
N GLN A 95 6.90 -15.19 -9.14
CA GLN A 95 6.65 -16.23 -8.12
C GLN A 95 5.89 -15.70 -6.90
N GLU A 96 5.86 -14.38 -6.69
CA GLU A 96 5.23 -13.75 -5.54
C GLU A 96 3.71 -13.97 -5.57
N GLY A 97 3.17 -14.64 -4.54
CA GLY A 97 1.72 -14.79 -4.35
C GLY A 97 1.01 -15.81 -5.26
N LYS A 98 1.69 -16.83 -5.79
CA LYS A 98 1.09 -17.80 -6.74
C LYS A 98 -0.12 -18.58 -6.18
N VAL A 99 -1.33 -18.20 -6.62
CA VAL A 99 -2.47 -19.10 -6.91
C VAL A 99 -3.17 -18.63 -8.22
N GLY A 100 -2.53 -18.80 -9.37
CA GLY A 100 -3.14 -18.49 -10.68
C GLY A 100 -2.12 -18.06 -11.75
N PHE A 101 -2.45 -18.23 -13.04
CA PHE A 101 -1.55 -17.99 -14.19
C PHE A 101 -1.66 -16.56 -14.78
N GLN A 102 -1.74 -15.50 -13.97
CA GLN A 102 -1.97 -14.14 -14.51
C GLN A 102 -1.11 -13.03 -13.87
N ILE A 103 0.18 -13.29 -13.60
CA ILE A 103 1.13 -12.18 -13.34
C ILE A 103 1.38 -11.42 -14.65
N GLY A 104 1.31 -10.08 -14.61
CA GLY A 104 1.54 -9.23 -15.78
C GLY A 104 2.99 -9.34 -16.25
N VAL A 105 3.20 -9.72 -17.52
CA VAL A 105 4.55 -9.79 -18.14
C VAL A 105 5.29 -8.43 -18.14
N ASP A 106 4.55 -7.34 -17.96
CA ASP A 106 5.04 -5.96 -17.82
C ASP A 106 5.48 -5.59 -16.41
N GLU A 107 5.33 -6.49 -15.45
CA GLU A 107 5.84 -6.37 -14.06
C GLU A 107 7.24 -6.98 -13.91
N MET A 108 7.77 -7.61 -14.97
CA MET A 108 9.06 -8.32 -14.98
C MET A 108 10.10 -7.57 -15.84
N PRO A 109 11.41 -7.85 -15.68
CA PRO A 109 11.99 -8.57 -14.56
C PRO A 109 12.00 -7.73 -13.28
N GLN A 110 12.07 -8.40 -12.14
CA GLN A 110 12.44 -7.73 -10.90
C GLN A 110 13.84 -7.15 -11.03
N HIS A 111 14.01 -5.89 -10.64
CA HIS A 111 15.26 -5.17 -10.76
C HIS A 111 15.46 -4.23 -9.56
N LYS A 112 16.70 -3.84 -9.31
CA LYS A 112 17.03 -2.93 -8.21
C LYS A 112 16.81 -1.47 -8.64
N VAL A 113 16.12 -0.71 -7.80
CA VAL A 113 15.94 0.74 -7.96
C VAL A 113 16.43 1.46 -6.71
N HIS A 114 17.15 2.57 -6.88
CA HIS A 114 17.63 3.42 -5.79
C HIS A 114 16.81 4.71 -5.73
N LEU A 115 16.21 5.00 -4.56
CA LEU A 115 15.43 6.22 -4.33
C LEU A 115 16.07 7.09 -3.25
N LYS A 116 15.98 8.41 -3.41
CA LYS A 116 16.20 9.36 -2.31
C LYS A 116 15.10 9.20 -1.25
N PRO A 117 15.28 9.64 0.00
CA PRO A 117 14.17 9.72 0.94
C PRO A 117 13.12 10.72 0.46
N TYR A 118 11.84 10.41 0.71
CA TYR A 118 10.69 11.24 0.36
C TYR A 118 9.58 11.03 1.39
N TYR A 119 8.66 11.97 1.46
CA TYR A 119 7.40 11.82 2.19
C TYR A 119 6.31 11.36 1.23
N VAL A 120 5.39 10.51 1.70
CA VAL A 120 4.17 10.13 0.98
C VAL A 120 2.97 10.25 1.91
N ASP A 121 1.82 10.67 1.40
CA ASP A 121 0.59 10.74 2.20
C ASP A 121 0.26 9.35 2.76
N ARG A 122 -0.11 9.31 4.04
CA ARG A 122 -0.47 8.07 4.75
C ARG A 122 -1.70 7.40 4.14
N TYR A 123 -2.62 8.21 3.63
CA TYR A 123 -3.92 7.83 3.09
C TYR A 123 -4.09 8.40 1.68
N GLU A 124 -5.06 7.87 0.93
CA GLU A 124 -5.54 8.50 -0.30
C GLU A 124 -6.12 9.90 0.00
N VAL A 125 -6.11 10.80 -0.99
CA VAL A 125 -6.73 12.12 -0.83
C VAL A 125 -8.24 11.96 -0.66
N THR A 126 -8.79 12.51 0.42
CA THR A 126 -10.20 12.38 0.73
C THR A 126 -11.07 13.39 -0.01
N ASN A 127 -12.37 13.11 -0.09
CA ASN A 127 -13.35 14.06 -0.62
C ASN A 127 -13.34 15.41 0.14
N ALA A 128 -13.20 15.41 1.47
CA ALA A 128 -13.12 16.65 2.25
C ALA A 128 -11.85 17.46 1.91
N GLN A 129 -10.71 16.78 1.77
CA GLN A 129 -9.47 17.41 1.36
C GLN A 129 -9.56 18.01 -0.05
N TYR A 130 -10.15 17.27 -0.99
CA TYR A 130 -10.35 17.75 -2.37
C TYR A 130 -11.38 18.89 -2.44
N GLN A 131 -12.37 18.89 -1.56
CA GLN A 131 -13.31 20.00 -1.44
C GLN A 131 -12.60 21.32 -1.11
N HIS A 132 -11.69 21.32 -0.14
CA HIS A 132 -10.92 22.52 0.19
C HIS A 132 -10.12 23.04 -1.01
N PHE A 133 -9.60 22.15 -1.84
CA PHE A 133 -8.90 22.51 -3.07
C PHE A 133 -9.80 23.21 -4.09
N ILE A 134 -10.99 22.67 -4.38
CA ILE A 134 -11.91 23.29 -5.34
C ILE A 134 -12.45 24.63 -4.82
N GLU A 135 -12.73 24.73 -3.51
CA GLU A 135 -13.16 25.97 -2.87
C GLU A 135 -12.07 27.05 -2.93
N ALA A 136 -10.80 26.67 -2.72
CA ALA A 136 -9.67 27.60 -2.76
C ALA A 136 -9.28 28.04 -4.18
N THR A 137 -9.53 27.21 -5.19
CA THR A 137 -9.02 27.44 -6.56
C THR A 137 -10.10 27.79 -7.59
N GLY A 138 -11.38 27.59 -7.26
CA GLY A 138 -12.49 27.76 -8.20
C GLY A 138 -12.53 26.70 -9.30
N ARG A 139 -11.81 25.58 -9.14
CA ARG A 139 -11.85 24.44 -10.07
C ARG A 139 -13.19 23.70 -9.95
N PRO A 140 -13.65 23.04 -11.03
CA PRO A 140 -14.89 22.28 -10.99
C PRO A 140 -14.76 21.06 -10.06
N ALA A 141 -15.86 20.73 -9.38
CA ALA A 141 -15.98 19.46 -8.66
C ALA A 141 -15.86 18.25 -9.61
N PRO A 142 -15.42 17.08 -9.10
CA PRO A 142 -15.47 15.84 -9.86
C PRO A 142 -16.89 15.54 -10.35
N SER A 143 -17.00 15.04 -11.58
CA SER A 143 -18.29 14.75 -12.20
C SER A 143 -18.39 13.26 -12.53
N ASP A 144 -19.45 12.63 -12.00
CA ASP A 144 -19.86 11.29 -12.39
C ASP A 144 -20.70 11.37 -13.67
N PRO A 145 -20.26 10.78 -14.80
CA PRO A 145 -21.02 10.80 -16.05
C PRO A 145 -22.37 10.08 -15.94
N HIS A 146 -22.59 9.28 -14.89
CA HIS A 146 -23.82 8.55 -14.64
C HIS A 146 -24.72 9.20 -13.58
N ASP A 147 -24.30 10.33 -13.00
CA ASP A 147 -25.01 11.06 -11.94
C ASP A 147 -25.51 10.14 -10.81
N SER A 148 -24.65 9.24 -10.33
CA SER A 148 -24.98 8.34 -9.23
C SER A 148 -25.00 9.10 -7.91
N LEU A 149 -26.07 8.91 -7.13
CA LEU A 149 -26.18 9.47 -5.77
C LEU A 149 -24.98 9.15 -4.85
N PHE A 150 -24.23 8.09 -5.15
CA PHE A 150 -23.07 7.66 -4.36
C PHE A 150 -21.79 8.39 -4.70
N TYR A 151 -21.66 9.03 -5.86
CA TYR A 151 -20.43 9.68 -6.31
C TYR A 151 -20.63 11.13 -6.77
N SER A 152 -21.87 11.55 -7.02
CA SER A 152 -22.19 12.90 -7.46
C SER A 152 -21.90 13.94 -6.39
N TRP A 153 -21.11 14.93 -6.77
CA TRP A 153 -20.92 16.16 -6.00
C TRP A 153 -22.10 17.10 -6.27
N ILE A 154 -22.80 17.51 -5.23
CA ILE A 154 -24.00 18.37 -5.34
C ILE A 154 -23.65 19.76 -4.82
N LYS A 155 -23.72 20.78 -5.69
CA LYS A 155 -23.35 22.17 -5.37
C LYS A 155 -21.95 22.27 -4.74
N ASP A 156 -20.98 21.61 -5.38
CA ASP A 156 -19.57 21.54 -4.95
C ASP A 156 -19.36 20.95 -3.55
N LYS A 157 -20.37 20.22 -3.04
CA LYS A 157 -20.26 19.40 -1.82
C LYS A 157 -20.10 17.93 -2.19
N PRO A 158 -19.17 17.20 -1.54
CA PRO A 158 -19.00 15.78 -1.79
C PRO A 158 -20.26 14.99 -1.42
N PRO A 159 -20.38 13.73 -1.88
CA PRO A 159 -21.48 12.87 -1.47
C PRO A 159 -21.59 12.82 0.06
N ALA A 160 -22.79 13.06 0.58
CA ALA A 160 -23.02 13.17 2.02
C ALA A 160 -22.61 11.88 2.76
N GLY A 161 -21.82 12.03 3.83
CA GLY A 161 -21.31 10.91 4.61
C GLY A 161 -20.08 10.21 4.00
N GLN A 162 -19.55 10.73 2.88
CA GLN A 162 -18.35 10.21 2.22
C GLN A 162 -17.18 11.19 2.28
N GLU A 163 -17.18 12.13 3.23
CA GLU A 163 -16.15 13.15 3.40
C GLU A 163 -14.75 12.53 3.61
N ASN A 164 -14.69 11.37 4.28
CA ASN A 164 -13.45 10.62 4.55
C ASN A 164 -13.18 9.49 3.55
N HIS A 165 -13.98 9.35 2.49
CA HIS A 165 -13.69 8.41 1.41
C HIS A 165 -12.70 9.03 0.42
N PRO A 166 -11.93 8.21 -0.32
CA PRO A 166 -11.05 8.71 -1.37
C PRO A 166 -11.84 9.45 -2.44
N VAL A 167 -11.29 10.57 -2.93
CA VAL A 167 -11.85 11.27 -4.09
C VAL A 167 -11.65 10.43 -5.35
N VAL A 168 -12.69 10.33 -6.17
CA VAL A 168 -12.71 9.58 -7.43
C VAL A 168 -13.24 10.44 -8.57
N TYR A 169 -13.25 9.91 -9.80
CA TYR A 169 -13.58 10.67 -11.02
C TYR A 169 -12.66 11.87 -11.29
N VAL A 170 -11.43 11.80 -10.78
CA VAL A 170 -10.36 12.78 -11.02
C VAL A 170 -9.44 12.29 -12.12
N SER A 171 -9.09 13.18 -13.05
CA SER A 171 -8.11 12.88 -14.09
C SER A 171 -6.69 12.97 -13.53
N TRP A 172 -5.70 12.56 -14.31
CA TRP A 172 -4.31 12.75 -13.92
C TRP A 172 -3.98 14.23 -13.72
N HIS A 173 -4.52 15.11 -14.57
CA HIS A 173 -4.33 16.56 -14.47
C HIS A 173 -4.92 17.16 -13.19
N ASP A 174 -6.05 16.64 -12.73
CA ASP A 174 -6.66 17.09 -11.48
C ASP A 174 -5.86 16.65 -10.26
N ALA A 175 -5.43 15.38 -10.25
CA ALA A 175 -4.60 14.82 -9.20
C ALA A 175 -3.26 15.59 -9.06
N ASP A 176 -2.61 15.84 -10.20
CA ASP A 176 -1.37 16.61 -10.27
C ASP A 176 -1.57 18.08 -9.86
N ALA A 177 -2.68 18.71 -10.26
CA ALA A 177 -3.02 20.07 -9.85
C ALA A 177 -3.29 20.17 -8.35
N TYR A 178 -4.02 19.21 -7.76
CA TYR A 178 -4.25 19.12 -6.33
C TYR A 178 -2.92 19.02 -5.57
N CYS A 179 -2.07 18.05 -5.94
CA CYS A 179 -0.82 17.84 -5.22
C CYS A 179 0.07 19.09 -5.29
N ARG A 180 0.14 19.78 -6.43
CA ARG A 180 0.90 21.04 -6.52
C ARG A 180 0.32 22.16 -5.67
N TRP A 181 -1.00 22.29 -5.62
CA TRP A 181 -1.67 23.27 -4.76
C TRP A 181 -1.32 23.06 -3.28
N ASP A 182 -1.23 21.80 -2.83
CA ASP A 182 -0.82 21.42 -1.48
C ASP A 182 0.72 21.42 -1.28
N SER A 183 1.49 22.01 -2.20
CA SER A 183 2.96 22.04 -2.16
C SER A 183 3.60 20.65 -2.07
N LYS A 184 3.03 19.70 -2.81
CA LYS A 184 3.42 18.30 -2.99
C LYS A 184 3.51 17.99 -4.51
N ARG A 185 3.60 16.71 -4.86
CA ARG A 185 3.58 16.17 -6.23
C ARG A 185 2.92 14.78 -6.21
N LEU A 186 2.60 14.21 -7.37
CA LEU A 186 2.30 12.78 -7.43
C LEU A 186 3.57 11.94 -7.15
N PRO A 187 3.45 10.77 -6.50
CA PRO A 187 4.56 9.83 -6.39
C PRO A 187 4.93 9.29 -7.77
N THR A 188 6.20 8.98 -8.00
CA THR A 188 6.55 8.13 -9.14
C THR A 188 6.05 6.71 -8.92
N GLU A 189 6.01 5.88 -9.97
CA GLU A 189 5.66 4.46 -9.83
C GLU A 189 6.61 3.73 -8.88
N GLU A 190 7.91 4.01 -8.97
CA GLU A 190 8.95 3.46 -8.13
C GLU A 190 8.71 3.81 -6.65
N GLU A 191 8.38 5.07 -6.38
CA GLU A 191 8.06 5.56 -5.04
C GLU A 191 6.78 4.95 -4.50
N TRP A 192 5.74 4.81 -5.33
CA TRP A 192 4.50 4.19 -4.92
C TRP A 192 4.75 2.72 -4.52
N GLU A 193 5.48 1.98 -5.36
CA GLU A 193 5.74 0.56 -5.13
C GLU A 193 6.61 0.34 -3.89
N LYS A 194 7.69 1.12 -3.72
CA LYS A 194 8.51 1.05 -2.50
C LYS A 194 7.66 1.35 -1.27
N ALA A 195 6.84 2.41 -1.31
CA ALA A 195 5.95 2.76 -0.20
C ALA A 195 4.97 1.63 0.14
N ALA A 196 4.50 0.87 -0.85
CA ALA A 196 3.57 -0.24 -0.68
C ALA A 196 4.24 -1.49 -0.08
N ARG A 197 5.44 -1.86 -0.56
CA ARG A 197 6.01 -3.19 -0.31
C ARG A 197 7.28 -3.21 0.53
N GLY A 198 7.90 -2.07 0.79
CA GLY A 198 9.22 -2.05 1.43
C GLY A 198 10.33 -2.47 0.46
N THR A 199 11.32 -3.20 0.97
CA THR A 199 12.53 -3.57 0.21
C THR A 199 12.65 -5.06 -0.08
N ASP A 200 11.76 -5.88 0.46
CA ASP A 200 11.89 -7.34 0.51
C ASP A 200 11.17 -8.09 -0.61
N GLY A 201 10.42 -7.38 -1.45
CA GLY A 201 9.77 -7.97 -2.60
C GLY A 201 8.40 -8.60 -2.33
N ARG A 202 7.73 -8.31 -1.21
CA ARG A 202 6.40 -8.88 -0.91
C ARG A 202 5.30 -8.57 -1.94
N ALA A 203 4.34 -9.49 -2.09
CA ALA A 203 3.20 -9.41 -3.01
C ALA A 203 2.10 -8.41 -2.60
N TRP A 204 1.79 -8.34 -1.31
CA TRP A 204 0.84 -7.39 -0.71
C TRP A 204 1.53 -6.59 0.39
N PRO A 205 1.00 -5.42 0.81
CA PRO A 205 1.65 -4.56 1.80
C PRO A 205 2.05 -5.29 3.10
N TRP A 206 1.25 -6.27 3.53
CA TRP A 206 1.46 -7.07 4.73
C TRP A 206 2.23 -8.39 4.53
N GLY A 207 2.60 -8.76 3.29
CA GLY A 207 3.34 -10.00 3.01
C GLY A 207 2.86 -10.76 1.77
N ASP A 208 3.14 -12.06 1.73
CA ASP A 208 2.93 -12.91 0.53
C ASP A 208 1.72 -13.83 0.61
N THR A 209 0.91 -13.71 1.66
CA THR A 209 -0.37 -14.42 1.79
C THR A 209 -1.50 -13.41 1.80
N PHE A 210 -2.37 -13.51 0.80
CA PHE A 210 -3.52 -12.63 0.70
C PHE A 210 -4.48 -12.82 1.89
N ASP A 211 -5.01 -11.71 2.37
CA ASP A 211 -6.06 -11.66 3.40
C ASP A 211 -7.07 -10.58 3.04
N GLY A 212 -8.27 -10.99 2.62
CA GLY A 212 -9.36 -10.08 2.23
C GLY A 212 -9.88 -9.20 3.36
N LYS A 213 -9.46 -9.41 4.61
CA LYS A 213 -9.76 -8.52 5.74
C LYS A 213 -8.81 -7.33 5.84
N LYS A 214 -7.79 -7.25 4.99
CA LYS A 214 -6.73 -6.24 5.04
C LYS A 214 -6.79 -5.22 3.89
N CYS A 215 -7.69 -5.37 2.94
CA CYS A 215 -7.97 -4.32 1.97
C CYS A 215 -9.39 -4.38 1.40
N ASN A 216 -9.78 -3.29 0.75
CA ASN A 216 -11.07 -3.14 0.07
C ASN A 216 -10.99 -3.61 -1.38
N VAL A 217 -11.30 -4.88 -1.66
CA VAL A 217 -11.20 -5.53 -2.98
C VAL A 217 -12.41 -6.45 -3.19
N TYR A 218 -12.63 -6.99 -4.39
CA TYR A 218 -13.80 -7.84 -4.67
C TYR A 218 -14.05 -8.94 -3.61
N GLU A 219 -13.00 -9.61 -3.14
CA GLU A 219 -13.06 -10.69 -2.15
C GLU A 219 -13.50 -10.22 -0.76
N SER A 220 -13.33 -8.94 -0.43
CA SER A 220 -13.86 -8.36 0.82
C SER A 220 -15.36 -8.06 0.74
N SER A 221 -16.01 -8.35 -0.40
CA SER A 221 -17.41 -8.06 -0.70
C SER A 221 -17.82 -6.59 -0.45
N PRO A 222 -17.09 -5.63 -1.05
CA PRO A 222 -17.30 -4.22 -0.81
C PRO A 222 -18.59 -3.74 -1.46
N LEU A 223 -19.23 -2.75 -0.83
CA LEU A 223 -20.35 -2.04 -1.43
C LEU A 223 -19.87 -0.91 -2.36
N TRP A 224 -18.83 -0.18 -1.94
CA TRP A 224 -18.15 0.91 -2.65
C TRP A 224 -16.78 1.16 -2.01
N THR A 225 -16.19 2.34 -2.22
CA THR A 225 -14.99 2.77 -1.48
C THR A 225 -15.22 2.71 0.03
N ALA A 226 -14.18 2.48 0.81
CA ALA A 226 -14.22 2.60 2.26
C ALA A 226 -13.62 3.97 2.66
N PRO A 227 -13.98 4.51 3.84
CA PRO A 227 -13.21 5.59 4.44
C PRO A 227 -11.74 5.20 4.50
N VAL A 228 -10.85 6.15 4.23
CA VAL A 228 -9.41 5.88 4.27
C VAL A 228 -8.98 5.35 5.64
N GLY A 229 -8.07 4.38 5.66
CA GLY A 229 -7.58 3.74 6.88
C GLY A 229 -8.54 2.73 7.52
N SER A 230 -9.63 2.35 6.86
CA SER A 230 -10.58 1.35 7.38
C SER A 230 -9.97 -0.04 7.60
N TYR A 231 -8.82 -0.30 6.99
CA TYR A 231 -8.10 -1.56 7.07
C TYR A 231 -6.74 -1.36 7.79
N PRO A 232 -6.72 -1.23 9.13
CA PRO A 232 -5.51 -0.87 9.86
C PRO A 232 -4.41 -1.92 9.78
N GLU A 233 -4.77 -3.21 9.70
CA GLU A 233 -3.83 -4.33 9.52
C GLU A 233 -3.31 -4.47 8.08
N GLY A 234 -3.85 -3.66 7.15
CA GLY A 234 -3.47 -3.60 5.75
C GLY A 234 -2.34 -2.63 5.42
N GLY A 235 -1.82 -1.92 6.43
CA GLY A 235 -0.74 -0.95 6.25
C GLY A 235 0.54 -1.58 5.68
N SER A 236 1.27 -0.80 4.89
CA SER A 236 2.59 -1.16 4.39
C SER A 236 3.63 -1.25 5.50
N PRO A 237 4.85 -1.75 5.22
CA PRO A 237 5.96 -1.78 6.21
C PRO A 237 6.30 -0.41 6.79
N TYR A 238 5.95 0.66 6.08
CA TYR A 238 6.20 2.03 6.49
C TYR A 238 4.96 2.69 7.15
N GLY A 239 3.82 1.99 7.22
CA GLY A 239 2.58 2.52 7.77
C GLY A 239 1.75 3.34 6.77
N VAL A 240 1.93 3.11 5.47
CA VAL A 240 1.09 3.70 4.42
C VAL A 240 -0.13 2.79 4.22
N HIS A 241 -1.33 3.32 4.36
CA HIS A 241 -2.57 2.54 4.32
C HIS A 241 -3.17 2.51 2.91
N ASP A 242 -4.07 1.54 2.70
CA ASP A 242 -4.89 1.40 1.49
C ASP A 242 -4.09 1.21 0.19
N MET A 243 -2.84 0.73 0.30
CA MET A 243 -1.98 0.42 -0.85
C MET A 243 -2.42 -0.86 -1.60
N CYS A 244 -3.36 -1.63 -1.04
CA CYS A 244 -4.14 -2.68 -1.73
C CYS A 244 -5.58 -2.21 -1.80
N GLY A 245 -6.20 -2.24 -2.98
CA GLY A 245 -7.61 -1.99 -3.16
C GLY A 245 -8.02 -0.54 -2.87
N ASN A 246 -9.26 -0.38 -2.42
CA ASN A 246 -9.97 0.88 -2.28
C ASN A 246 -10.06 1.63 -3.62
N VAL A 247 -9.13 2.50 -3.98
CA VAL A 247 -9.05 3.03 -5.34
C VAL A 247 -7.67 2.82 -5.95
N ALA A 248 -7.64 2.68 -7.27
CA ALA A 248 -6.38 2.76 -7.98
C ALA A 248 -5.83 4.18 -7.85
N GLU A 249 -4.51 4.32 -7.82
CA GLU A 249 -3.89 5.60 -7.53
C GLU A 249 -2.99 6.07 -8.66
N TRP A 250 -3.27 7.27 -9.18
CA TRP A 250 -2.43 7.91 -10.18
C TRP A 250 -0.98 8.09 -9.68
N THR A 251 -0.02 7.84 -10.57
CA THR A 251 1.40 8.14 -10.36
C THR A 251 1.90 9.16 -11.39
N ALA A 252 3.06 9.76 -11.13
CA ALA A 252 3.73 10.67 -12.05
C ALA A 252 4.37 9.95 -13.25
N SER A 253 4.57 8.63 -13.18
CA SER A 253 5.33 7.88 -14.19
C SER A 253 4.52 7.60 -15.45
N TRP A 254 5.18 7.70 -16.60
CA TRP A 254 4.67 7.18 -17.88
C TRP A 254 4.75 5.66 -17.89
N TYR A 255 3.86 5.01 -18.65
CA TYR A 255 3.87 3.58 -18.83
C TYR A 255 5.00 3.14 -19.76
N GLU A 256 6.15 2.85 -19.16
CA GLU A 256 7.37 2.42 -19.85
C GLU A 256 7.71 0.96 -19.47
N PRO A 257 8.39 0.21 -20.37
CA PRO A 257 8.90 -1.11 -20.02
C PRO A 257 9.95 -0.99 -18.93
N TYR A 258 9.99 -1.97 -18.03
CA TYR A 258 11.11 -2.08 -17.09
C TYR A 258 12.44 -2.33 -17.82
N PRO A 259 13.57 -1.94 -17.20
CA PRO A 259 14.88 -2.27 -17.72
C PRO A 259 14.98 -3.76 -18.06
N ASP A 260 15.57 -4.07 -19.21
CA ASP A 260 15.77 -5.42 -19.74
C ASP A 260 14.49 -6.23 -20.04
N ASN A 261 13.29 -5.63 -19.89
CA ASN A 261 12.05 -6.27 -20.31
C ASN A 261 11.99 -6.35 -21.86
N GLN A 262 11.84 -7.57 -22.38
CA GLN A 262 11.78 -7.85 -23.82
C GLN A 262 10.38 -7.65 -24.43
N LEU A 263 9.37 -7.37 -23.59
CA LEU A 263 8.00 -7.15 -23.99
C LEU A 263 7.90 -5.90 -24.88
N LYS A 264 7.22 -6.04 -26.02
CA LYS A 264 6.90 -4.93 -26.91
C LYS A 264 5.39 -4.72 -26.89
N ARG A 265 4.95 -3.55 -26.40
CA ARG A 265 3.55 -3.14 -26.40
C ARG A 265 3.43 -1.75 -27.02
N ALA A 266 2.41 -1.55 -27.86
CA ALA A 266 2.10 -0.24 -28.43
C ALA A 266 1.65 0.78 -27.37
N SER A 267 1.25 0.30 -26.19
CA SER A 267 0.92 1.15 -25.05
C SER A 267 2.14 1.71 -24.32
N PHE A 268 3.34 1.16 -24.55
CA PHE A 268 4.55 1.73 -23.96
C PHE A 268 4.91 3.08 -24.57
N GLY A 269 5.44 3.97 -23.74
CA GLY A 269 5.79 5.34 -24.10
C GLY A 269 4.95 6.37 -23.36
N GLN A 270 5.07 7.64 -23.78
CA GLN A 270 4.38 8.77 -23.15
C GLN A 270 2.93 8.94 -23.62
N HIS A 271 2.18 7.83 -23.65
CA HIS A 271 0.77 7.79 -24.04
C HIS A 271 -0.15 7.63 -22.84
N PHE A 272 0.30 6.88 -21.84
CA PHE A 272 -0.49 6.52 -20.67
C PHE A 272 0.30 6.75 -19.40
N LYS A 273 -0.37 7.25 -18.36
CA LYS A 273 0.17 7.30 -17.00
C LYS A 273 -0.24 6.04 -16.27
N ILE A 274 0.57 5.65 -15.30
CA ILE A 274 0.34 4.43 -14.54
C ILE A 274 -0.49 4.75 -13.30
N ALA A 275 -1.53 3.97 -13.06
CA ALA A 275 -2.15 3.85 -11.75
C ALA A 275 -1.79 2.51 -11.08
N ARG A 276 -1.73 2.48 -9.74
CA ARG A 276 -1.31 1.31 -8.94
C ARG A 276 -2.33 0.98 -7.85
N GLY A 277 -2.15 -0.16 -7.17
CA GLY A 277 -2.92 -0.53 -5.95
C GLY A 277 -4.14 -1.41 -6.16
N GLY A 278 -4.71 -1.44 -7.36
CA GLY A 278 -6.01 -2.10 -7.57
C GLY A 278 -7.15 -1.25 -7.03
N ALA A 279 -8.37 -1.79 -6.95
CA ALA A 279 -9.52 -1.03 -6.46
C ALA A 279 -10.61 -1.96 -5.93
N TRP A 280 -11.61 -1.41 -5.25
CA TRP A 280 -12.73 -2.15 -4.66
C TRP A 280 -13.53 -3.00 -5.67
N VAL A 281 -13.56 -2.61 -6.95
CA VAL A 281 -14.22 -3.37 -8.03
C VAL A 281 -13.37 -4.49 -8.61
N LEU A 282 -12.09 -4.57 -8.24
CA LEU A 282 -11.12 -5.49 -8.81
C LEU A 282 -10.81 -6.64 -7.83
N PRO A 283 -10.54 -7.85 -8.33
CA PRO A 283 -10.01 -8.94 -7.52
C PRO A 283 -8.63 -8.62 -6.95
N TYR A 284 -8.27 -9.32 -5.88
CA TYR A 284 -6.93 -9.23 -5.30
C TYR A 284 -5.82 -9.65 -6.29
N GLU A 285 -6.05 -10.71 -7.07
CA GLU A 285 -5.11 -11.24 -8.04
C GLU A 285 -5.63 -11.11 -9.49
N PRO A 286 -4.85 -10.55 -10.42
CA PRO A 286 -3.54 -9.91 -10.20
C PRO A 286 -3.59 -8.44 -9.77
N TRP A 287 -4.77 -7.81 -9.75
CA TRP A 287 -4.90 -6.34 -9.80
C TRP A 287 -4.46 -5.59 -8.55
N SER A 288 -4.56 -6.21 -7.37
CA SER A 288 -4.30 -5.51 -6.10
C SER A 288 -2.97 -5.92 -5.45
N ARG A 289 -2.05 -6.47 -6.26
CA ARG A 289 -0.65 -6.73 -5.86
C ARG A 289 0.17 -5.45 -5.92
N THR A 290 1.18 -5.36 -5.07
CA THR A 290 2.12 -4.23 -5.00
C THR A 290 2.82 -3.97 -6.33
N THR A 291 2.99 -4.98 -7.19
CA THR A 291 3.68 -4.88 -8.49
C THR A 291 2.77 -4.65 -9.69
N ASN A 292 1.44 -4.70 -9.55
CA ASN A 292 0.55 -4.70 -10.72
C ASN A 292 0.45 -3.34 -11.44
N ARG A 293 0.64 -3.34 -12.76
CA ARG A 293 0.70 -2.14 -13.61
C ARG A 293 -0.41 -2.08 -14.67
N ASN A 294 -1.40 -2.96 -14.62
CA ASN A 294 -2.43 -3.12 -15.66
C ASN A 294 -3.46 -1.96 -15.72
N LEU A 295 -3.21 -0.87 -15.01
CA LEU A 295 -4.07 0.31 -14.91
C LEU A 295 -3.39 1.53 -15.57
N ALA A 296 -2.66 1.30 -16.67
CA ALA A 296 -2.17 2.37 -17.52
C ALA A 296 -3.34 3.05 -18.25
N GLN A 297 -3.48 4.37 -18.10
CA GLN A 297 -4.66 5.11 -18.56
C GLN A 297 -4.27 6.46 -19.21
N PRO A 298 -5.08 6.98 -20.15
CA PRO A 298 -4.88 8.32 -20.71
C PRO A 298 -5.02 9.40 -19.63
N LEU A 299 -4.40 10.55 -19.85
CA LEU A 299 -4.39 11.67 -18.88
C LEU A 299 -5.79 12.14 -18.47
N GLU A 300 -6.73 12.14 -19.41
CA GLU A 300 -8.12 12.60 -19.21
C GLU A 300 -9.05 11.53 -18.62
N TYR A 301 -8.56 10.30 -18.45
CA TYR A 301 -9.38 9.21 -17.95
C TYR A 301 -9.83 9.48 -16.52
N ARG A 302 -11.10 9.18 -16.24
CA ARG A 302 -11.76 9.39 -14.94
C ARG A 302 -12.62 8.17 -14.65
N HIS A 303 -12.56 7.66 -13.43
CA HIS A 303 -13.35 6.50 -13.05
C HIS A 303 -13.66 6.48 -11.55
N ARG A 304 -14.78 5.84 -11.17
CA ARG A 304 -15.22 5.66 -9.77
C ARG A 304 -14.29 4.79 -8.89
N SER A 305 -13.26 4.22 -9.49
CA SER A 305 -12.30 3.33 -8.84
C SER A 305 -10.87 3.83 -9.00
N LEU A 306 -10.70 5.12 -9.31
CA LEU A 306 -9.44 5.76 -9.59
C LEU A 306 -9.39 7.11 -8.87
N GLY A 307 -8.44 7.23 -7.95
CA GLY A 307 -8.09 8.41 -7.20
C GLY A 307 -6.58 8.59 -7.17
N PHE A 308 -6.03 9.07 -6.06
CA PHE A 308 -4.60 9.33 -5.92
C PHE A 308 -4.20 9.63 -4.46
N ARG A 309 -2.89 9.65 -4.23
CA ARG A 309 -2.24 10.24 -3.05
C ARG A 309 -1.06 11.10 -3.49
N CYS A 310 -0.57 11.99 -2.63
CA CYS A 310 0.57 12.84 -2.95
C CYS A 310 1.86 12.37 -2.26
N ALA A 311 2.98 12.85 -2.78
CA ALA A 311 4.33 12.69 -2.26
C ALA A 311 5.05 14.04 -2.23
N LYS A 312 6.14 14.13 -1.46
CA LYS A 312 6.93 15.36 -1.28
C LYS A 312 8.39 15.02 -1.05
N ASP A 313 9.29 15.74 -1.70
CA ASP A 313 10.72 15.55 -1.49
C ASP A 313 11.13 15.97 -0.07
N VAL A 314 12.10 15.26 0.52
CA VAL A 314 12.76 15.74 1.75
C VAL A 314 13.65 16.92 1.37
N GLY A 315 13.34 18.11 1.87
CA GLY A 315 14.17 19.29 1.64
C GLY A 315 15.62 19.04 2.11
N SER A 316 16.60 19.46 1.31
CA SER A 316 18.00 19.39 1.71
C SER A 316 18.26 20.28 2.92
N VAL A 317 18.74 19.71 4.02
CA VAL A 317 19.35 20.51 5.10
C VAL A 317 20.66 21.04 4.54
N VAL A 318 20.65 22.25 4.00
CA VAL A 318 21.91 22.95 3.68
C VAL A 318 22.53 23.29 5.03
N SER A 319 23.57 22.56 5.44
CA SER A 319 24.43 22.99 6.53
C SER A 319 25.14 24.26 6.07
N SER A 320 24.63 25.42 6.50
CA SER A 320 25.37 26.67 6.40
C SER A 320 26.57 26.56 7.34
N GLU A 321 27.71 26.10 6.84
CA GLU A 321 28.98 26.33 7.51
C GLU A 321 29.24 27.85 7.47
N HIS A 322 29.39 28.45 8.65
CA HIS A 322 29.90 29.81 8.85
C HIS A 322 31.40 29.76 9.11
#